data_AF-A0A946Z8P5-F1
#
_entry.id   AF-A0A946Z8P5-F1
#
_cell.length_a   1.000
_cell.length_b   1.000
_cell.length_c   1.000
_cell.angle_alpha   90.00
_cell.angle_beta   90.00
_cell.angle_gamma   90.00
#
_symmetry.space_group_name_H-M   'P 1'
#
loop_
_entity.id
_entity.type
_entity.pdbx_description
1 polymer ?
#
loop_
_entity_poly.entity_id
_entity_poly.type
_entity_poly.pdbx_seq_one_letter_code
_entity_poly.pdbx_strand_id
1 'polypeptide(L)'
;MLLLFQAGYYFLDYYLLPIGPQLELNADLQAQIDSLKGVQEDEKRTAFSIDPTNISDYRGYLLGMSPKEIDRLHRVREKGKRIQSPAEFQKVTGISDSLLQVISPVLRFSVVKKS
;
A
#
# COMPACT_ATOMS: atom_id res chain seq x y z
N MET A 1 35.13 46.55 -10.56
CA MET A 1 34.00 47.42 -10.18
C MET A 1 32.65 46.71 -10.26
N LEU A 2 32.30 46.00 -11.34
CA LEU A 2 31.03 45.27 -11.44
C LEU A 2 30.88 44.14 -10.39
N LEU A 3 31.94 43.39 -10.13
CA LEU A 3 31.95 42.28 -9.15
C LEU A 3 31.75 42.75 -7.71
N LEU A 4 32.27 43.94 -7.35
CA LEU A 4 32.04 44.55 -6.04
C LEU A 4 30.60 45.01 -5.87
N PHE A 5 30.00 45.51 -6.96
CA PHE A 5 28.60 45.91 -6.96
C PHE A 5 27.67 44.70 -6.85
N GLN A 6 27.99 43.60 -7.54
CA GLN A 6 27.24 42.36 -7.45
C GLN A 6 27.40 41.71 -6.06
N ALA A 7 28.61 41.71 -5.50
CA ALA A 7 28.86 41.22 -4.14
C ALA A 7 28.14 42.08 -3.09
N GLY A 8 28.19 43.41 -3.24
CA GLY A 8 27.48 44.35 -2.37
C GLY A 8 25.96 44.18 -2.46
N TYR A 9 25.43 43.97 -3.67
CA TYR A 9 24.01 43.68 -3.89
C TYR A 9 23.61 42.37 -3.21
N TYR A 10 24.38 41.29 -3.40
CA TYR A 10 24.13 40.00 -2.73
C TYR A 10 24.19 40.11 -1.19
N PHE A 11 25.12 40.90 -0.66
CA PHE A 11 25.21 41.13 0.78
C PHE A 11 24.00 41.92 1.29
N LEU A 12 23.61 42.98 0.57
CA LEU A 12 22.44 43.79 0.90
C LEU A 12 21.16 42.95 0.86
N ASP A 13 20.98 42.15 -0.19
CA ASP A 13 19.84 41.24 -0.39
C ASP A 13 19.73 40.19 0.72
N TYR A 14 20.87 39.59 1.12
CA TYR A 14 20.93 38.59 2.19
C TYR A 14 20.59 39.14 3.58
N TYR A 15 21.01 40.37 3.90
CA TYR A 15 20.80 40.95 5.23
C TYR A 15 19.52 41.79 5.35
N LEU A 16 18.99 42.36 4.25
CA LEU A 16 17.81 43.23 4.27
C LEU A 16 16.50 42.55 3.84
N LEU A 17 16.53 41.46 3.08
CA LEU A 17 15.30 40.69 2.83
C LEU A 17 15.05 39.75 4.01
N PRO A 18 13.90 39.85 4.70
CA PRO A 18 13.51 38.84 5.66
C PRO A 18 13.39 37.52 4.91
N ILE A 19 14.22 36.55 5.29
CA ILE A 19 14.17 35.17 4.81
C ILE A 19 12.69 34.76 4.84
N GLY A 20 12.19 34.25 3.70
CA GLY A 20 10.80 33.90 3.45
C GLY A 20 10.16 33.05 4.55
N PRO A 21 8.83 32.80 4.46
CA PRO A 21 8.01 32.37 5.59
C PRO A 21 8.74 31.29 6.39
N GLN A 22 9.02 31.61 7.66
CA GLN A 22 9.55 30.64 8.60
C GLN A 22 8.62 29.45 8.50
N LEU A 23 9.14 28.31 8.05
CA LEU A 23 8.46 27.04 8.12
C LEU A 23 8.29 26.72 9.61
N GLU A 24 7.30 27.36 10.23
CA GLU A 24 6.81 26.97 11.53
C GLU A 24 6.24 25.57 11.33
N LEU A 25 6.95 24.59 11.88
CA LEU A 25 6.49 23.22 11.97
C LEU A 25 5.25 23.22 12.88
N ASN A 26 4.10 23.51 12.28
CA ASN A 26 2.82 23.47 12.96
C ASN A 26 2.48 22.00 13.19
N ALA A 27 2.79 21.49 14.40
CA ALA A 27 2.59 20.09 14.78
C ALA A 27 1.13 19.64 14.55
N ASP A 28 0.16 20.54 14.72
CA ASP A 28 -1.27 20.25 14.48
C ASP A 28 -1.59 20.09 12.99
N LEU A 29 -0.97 20.88 12.12
CA LEU A 29 -1.08 20.72 10.66
C LEU A 29 -0.37 19.44 10.20
N GLN A 30 0.79 19.13 10.78
CA GLN A 30 1.53 17.91 10.50
C GLN A 30 0.72 16.67 10.91
N ALA A 31 0.10 16.68 12.10
CA ALA A 31 -0.76 15.59 12.56
C ALA A 31 -1.99 15.39 11.66
N GLN A 32 -2.59 16.47 11.15
CA GLN A 32 -3.69 16.39 10.18
C GLN A 32 -3.23 15.78 8.85
N ILE A 33 -2.08 16.23 8.31
CA ILE A 33 -1.50 15.68 7.09
C ILE A 33 -1.18 14.19 7.25
N ASP A 34 -0.61 13.79 8.38
CA ASP A 34 -0.23 12.39 8.62
C ASP A 34 -1.47 11.49 8.83
N SER A 35 -2.54 12.00 9.46
CA SER A 35 -3.83 11.32 9.53
C SER A 35 -4.44 11.09 8.13
N LEU A 36 -4.45 12.13 7.30
CA LEU A 36 -4.97 12.04 5.92
C LEU A 36 -4.15 11.10 5.04
N LYS A 37 -2.82 11.08 5.20
CA LYS A 37 -1.95 10.12 4.51
C LYS A 37 -2.26 8.68 4.89
N GLY A 38 -2.50 8.40 6.18
CA GLY A 38 -2.89 7.06 6.64
C GLY A 38 -4.17 6.57 5.97
N VAL A 39 -5.20 7.41 5.93
CA VAL A 39 -6.48 7.09 5.27
C VAL A 39 -6.28 6.84 3.77
N GLN A 40 -5.51 7.70 3.08
CA GLN A 40 -5.25 7.55 1.65
C GLN A 40 -4.44 6.28 1.33
N GLU A 41 -3.47 5.92 2.16
CA GLU A 41 -2.73 4.66 2.02
C GLU A 41 -3.64 3.45 2.21
N ASP A 42 -4.52 3.47 3.22
CA ASP A 42 -5.47 2.39 3.47
C ASP A 42 -6.50 2.24 2.34
N GLU A 43 -6.97 3.35 1.77
CA GLU A 43 -7.83 3.36 0.58
C GLU A 43 -7.10 2.77 -0.64
N LYS A 44 -5.84 3.18 -0.88
CA LYS A 44 -5.02 2.65 -1.98
C LYS A 44 -4.78 1.15 -1.81
N ARG A 45 -4.42 0.70 -0.61
CA ARG A 45 -4.29 -0.74 -0.27
C ARG A 45 -5.61 -1.49 -0.47
N THR A 46 -6.74 -0.84 -0.23
CA THR A 46 -8.07 -1.40 -0.47
C THR A 46 -8.39 -1.55 -1.94
N ALA A 47 -8.06 -0.55 -2.76
CA ALA A 47 -8.26 -0.60 -4.20
C ALA A 47 -7.46 -1.72 -4.91
N PHE A 48 -6.27 -2.06 -4.41
CA PHE A 48 -5.40 -3.09 -5.01
C PHE A 48 -5.53 -4.49 -4.38
N SER A 49 -6.44 -4.66 -3.42
CA SER A 49 -6.59 -5.94 -2.75
C SER A 49 -7.39 -6.97 -3.56
N ILE A 50 -7.02 -8.25 -3.42
CA ILE A 50 -7.62 -9.38 -4.15
C ILE A 50 -8.43 -10.23 -3.15
N ASP A 51 -9.67 -10.60 -3.52
CA ASP A 51 -10.43 -11.60 -2.77
C ASP A 51 -9.77 -12.97 -2.96
N PRO A 52 -9.27 -13.61 -1.89
CA PRO A 52 -8.58 -14.89 -1.95
C PRO A 52 -9.47 -16.02 -2.49
N THR A 53 -10.80 -15.91 -2.39
CA THR A 53 -11.73 -16.93 -2.91
C THR A 53 -11.99 -16.77 -4.42
N ASN A 54 -11.78 -15.57 -4.96
CA ASN A 54 -12.16 -15.23 -6.34
C ASN A 54 -10.98 -14.75 -7.19
N ILE A 55 -9.90 -15.54 -7.17
CA ILE A 55 -8.74 -15.32 -8.03
C ILE A 55 -9.01 -15.98 -9.38
N SER A 56 -8.93 -15.21 -10.48
CA SER A 56 -9.00 -15.76 -11.83
C SER A 56 -7.70 -16.45 -12.22
N ASP A 57 -7.71 -17.35 -13.20
CA ASP A 57 -6.51 -18.05 -13.66
C ASP A 57 -5.37 -17.08 -13.96
N TYR A 58 -5.66 -16.05 -14.75
CA TYR A 58 -4.70 -14.99 -15.07
C TYR A 58 -4.09 -14.35 -13.83
N ARG A 59 -4.91 -13.98 -12.84
CA ARG A 59 -4.40 -13.40 -11.58
C ARG A 59 -3.61 -14.42 -10.76
N GLY A 60 -4.03 -15.68 -10.73
CA GLY A 60 -3.31 -16.76 -10.06
C GLY A 60 -1.92 -16.97 -10.65
N TYR A 61 -1.80 -16.96 -11.98
CA TYR A 61 -0.51 -17.01 -12.66
C TYR A 61 0.37 -15.80 -12.33
N LEU A 62 -0.19 -14.59 -12.33
CA LEU A 62 0.56 -13.38 -11.94
C LEU A 62 1.04 -13.44 -10.48
N LEU A 63 0.29 -14.12 -9.62
CA LEU A 63 0.65 -14.37 -8.22
C LEU A 63 1.65 -15.53 -8.04
N GLY A 64 2.12 -16.16 -9.12
CA GLY A 64 3.09 -17.25 -9.07
C GLY A 64 2.51 -18.61 -8.72
N MET A 65 1.18 -18.78 -8.78
CA MET A 65 0.53 -20.07 -8.55
C MET A 65 0.63 -20.96 -9.78
N SER A 66 0.75 -22.26 -9.56
CA SER A 66 0.64 -23.28 -10.60
C SER A 66 -0.82 -23.50 -11.02
N PRO A 67 -1.07 -24.02 -12.24
CA PRO A 67 -2.43 -24.34 -12.70
C PRO A 67 -3.19 -25.24 -11.71
N LYS A 68 -2.50 -26.22 -11.11
CA LYS A 68 -3.11 -27.15 -10.14
C LYS A 68 -3.54 -26.48 -8.83
N GLU A 69 -2.78 -25.48 -8.37
CA GLU A 69 -3.12 -24.72 -7.15
C GLU A 69 -4.32 -23.80 -7.42
N ILE A 70 -4.39 -23.22 -8.62
CA ILE A 70 -5.51 -22.41 -9.10
C ILE A 70 -6.78 -23.28 -9.23
N ASP A 71 -6.68 -24.48 -9.82
CA ASP A 71 -7.80 -25.41 -9.96
C ASP A 71 -8.41 -25.79 -8.60
N ARG A 72 -7.56 -25.99 -7.58
CA ARG A 72 -8.03 -26.28 -6.21
C ARG A 72 -8.84 -25.12 -5.65
N LEU A 73 -8.46 -23.88 -5.96
CA LEU A 73 -9.19 -22.70 -5.54
C LEU A 73 -10.57 -22.63 -6.20
N HIS A 74 -10.67 -22.89 -7.51
CA HIS A 74 -11.95 -22.91 -8.22
C HIS A 74 -12.93 -23.94 -7.66
N ARG A 75 -12.44 -25.12 -7.27
CA ARG A 75 -13.27 -26.14 -6.61
C ARG A 75 -13.86 -25.68 -5.29
N VAL A 76 -13.20 -24.77 -4.57
CA VAL A 76 -13.74 -24.18 -3.33
C VAL A 76 -14.83 -23.16 -3.64
N ARG A 77 -14.60 -22.34 -4.67
CA ARG A 77 -15.58 -21.38 -5.20
C ARG A 77 -16.86 -22.08 -5.68
N GLU A 78 -16.73 -23.18 -6.41
CA GLU A 78 -17.86 -24.01 -6.89
C GLU A 78 -18.69 -24.60 -5.75
N LYS A 79 -18.05 -24.88 -4.60
CA LYS A 79 -18.72 -25.37 -3.39
C LYS A 79 -19.39 -24.26 -2.57
N GLY A 80 -19.34 -23.00 -3.03
CA GLY A 80 -19.87 -21.84 -2.32
C GLY A 80 -19.13 -21.52 -1.03
N LYS A 81 -17.94 -22.09 -0.81
CA LYS A 81 -17.13 -21.84 0.39
C LYS A 81 -16.26 -20.61 0.19
N ARG A 82 -16.10 -19.80 1.24
CA ARG A 82 -15.22 -18.64 1.26
C ARG A 82 -14.02 -18.91 2.14
N ILE A 83 -12.85 -18.49 1.68
CA ILE A 83 -11.60 -18.60 2.42
C ILE A 83 -11.44 -17.36 3.30
N GLN A 84 -11.28 -17.57 4.60
CA GLN A 84 -11.29 -16.50 5.60
C GLN A 84 -9.93 -16.24 6.24
N SER A 85 -8.91 -17.06 5.94
CA SER A 85 -7.57 -16.88 6.52
C SER A 85 -6.44 -17.30 5.57
N PRO A 86 -5.21 -16.78 5.77
CA PRO A 86 -4.03 -17.23 5.04
C PRO A 86 -3.76 -18.72 5.19
N ALA A 87 -3.92 -19.26 6.41
CA ALA A 87 -3.71 -20.68 6.68
C ALA A 87 -4.72 -21.57 5.94
N GLU A 88 -5.98 -21.14 5.87
CA GLU A 88 -7.00 -21.83 5.07
C GLU A 88 -6.70 -21.74 3.57
N PHE A 89 -6.30 -20.56 3.09
CA PHE A 89 -5.90 -20.36 1.69
C PHE A 89 -4.77 -21.30 1.29
N GLN A 90 -3.74 -21.40 2.13
CA GLN A 90 -2.62 -22.30 1.94
C GLN A 90 -3.06 -23.76 1.95
N LYS A 91 -3.91 -24.16 2.91
CA LYS A 91 -4.40 -25.54 2.99
C LYS A 91 -5.23 -25.94 1.77
N VAL A 92 -6.02 -25.02 1.23
CA VAL A 92 -6.87 -25.26 0.04
C VAL A 92 -6.02 -25.34 -1.22
N THR A 93 -5.18 -24.33 -1.46
CA THR A 93 -4.41 -24.22 -2.70
C THR A 93 -3.21 -25.16 -2.70
N GLY A 94 -2.60 -25.37 -1.54
CA GLY A 94 -1.39 -26.16 -1.35
C GLY A 94 -0.10 -25.40 -1.70
N ILE A 95 -0.15 -24.07 -1.75
CA ILE A 95 1.02 -23.24 -2.03
C ILE A 95 2.08 -23.34 -0.93
N SER A 96 3.33 -23.08 -1.30
CA SER A 96 4.44 -23.03 -0.34
C SER A 96 4.32 -21.86 0.64
N ASP A 97 4.95 -22.00 1.81
CA ASP A 97 5.03 -20.92 2.81
C ASP A 97 5.66 -19.65 2.23
N SER A 98 6.71 -19.82 1.41
CA SER A 98 7.39 -18.71 0.75
C SER A 98 6.45 -17.96 -0.20
N LEU A 99 5.68 -18.68 -1.01
CA LEU A 99 4.72 -18.05 -1.91
C LEU A 99 3.62 -17.34 -1.13
N LEU A 100 3.09 -17.97 -0.09
CA LEU A 100 2.08 -17.39 0.78
C LEU A 100 2.56 -16.07 1.40
N GLN A 101 3.80 -16.01 1.90
CA GLN A 101 4.37 -14.79 2.48
C GLN A 101 4.45 -13.65 1.46
N VAL A 102 4.81 -13.95 0.21
CA VAL A 102 4.92 -12.95 -0.86
C VAL A 102 3.55 -12.39 -1.24
N ILE A 103 2.52 -13.23 -1.34
CA ILE A 103 1.20 -12.80 -1.82
C ILE A 103 0.25 -12.36 -0.71
N SER A 104 0.50 -12.74 0.56
CA SER A 104 -0.38 -12.37 1.68
C SER A 104 -0.70 -10.88 1.79
N PRO A 105 0.24 -9.93 1.56
CA PRO A 105 -0.06 -8.50 1.65
C PRO A 105 -1.13 -8.00 0.68
N VAL A 106 -1.32 -8.67 -0.45
CA VAL A 106 -2.33 -8.29 -1.47
C VAL A 106 -3.64 -9.04 -1.31
N LEU A 107 -3.67 -10.11 -0.51
CA LEU A 107 -4.88 -10.90 -0.25
C LEU A 107 -5.70 -10.27 0.89
N ARG A 108 -6.97 -9.95 0.60
CA ARG A 108 -7.90 -9.42 1.62
C ARG A 108 -8.84 -10.51 2.10
N PHE A 109 -8.56 -11.01 3.30
CA PHE A 109 -9.42 -11.96 3.99
C PHE A 109 -10.56 -11.23 4.70
N SER A 110 -11.80 -11.48 4.29
CA SER A 110 -12.97 -10.94 4.98
C SER A 110 -13.18 -11.70 6.29
N VAL A 111 -12.90 -11.06 7.42
CA VAL A 111 -13.30 -11.59 8.73
C VAL A 111 -14.79 -11.30 8.90
N VAL A 112 -15.63 -12.33 8.83
CA VAL A 112 -17.05 -12.17 9.21
C VAL A 112 -17.05 -11.91 10.72
N LYS A 113 -17.29 -10.66 11.14
CA LYS A 113 -17.59 -10.37 12.54
C LYS A 113 -18.90 -11.08 12.86
N LYS A 114 -18.86 -12.14 13.67
CA LYS A 114 -20.07 -12.66 14.31
C LYS A 114 -20.58 -11.56 15.24
N SER A 115 -21.74 -10.99 14.90
CA SER A 115 -22.55 -10.18 15.80
C SER A 115 -23.34 -11.07 16.75
#